data_AF-A0AA89BD01-F1
#
_entry.id   AF-A0AA89BD01-F1
#
_cell.length_a   1.000
_cell.length_b   1.000
_cell.length_c   1.000
_cell.angle_alpha   90.00
_cell.angle_beta   90.00
_cell.angle_gamma   90.00
#
_symmetry.space_group_name_H-M   'P 1'
#
loop_
_entity.id
_entity.type
_entity.pdbx_description
1 polymer ?
#
loop_
_entity_poly.entity_id
_entity_poly.type
_entity_poly.pdbx_seq_one_letter_code
_entity_poly.pdbx_strand_id
1 'polypeptide(L)'
;MEIYNLYRPQLSAKNILVIFDAVHAVASHAHKINSDTTLRSKLQELGSMTQMQDPPLLRLENESYQICLTFVQNLVLDRPPSYDESEVESYLTDLCQEVLQFYIETACSGQMPGSSSTERPHWLIPLGSGKRRELAARASLIVTTLQAICSLEESSFEKNIARFFPLLSSLISCEHGSNEVQIALSELFSLSVGPVLLRSC
;
A
#
# COMPACT_ATOMS: atom_id res chain seq x y z
N MET A 1 -0.64 1.24 18.98
CA MET A 1 -0.51 -0.23 18.90
C MET A 1 -0.46 -0.92 20.25
N GLU A 2 0.28 -0.41 21.25
CA GLU A 2 0.40 -1.06 22.56
C GLU A 2 -0.93 -1.28 23.27
N ILE A 3 -1.78 -0.24 23.34
CA ILE A 3 -3.12 -0.33 23.92
C ILE A 3 -3.95 -1.37 23.18
N TYR A 4 -3.94 -1.36 21.84
CA TYR A 4 -4.63 -2.38 21.05
C TYR A 4 -4.15 -3.79 21.41
N ASN A 5 -2.84 -4.03 21.47
CA ASN A 5 -2.30 -5.37 21.79
C ASN A 5 -2.70 -5.84 23.19
N LEU A 6 -2.78 -4.93 24.15
CA LEU A 6 -3.21 -5.25 25.53
C LEU A 6 -4.67 -5.71 25.59
N TYR A 7 -5.54 -5.07 24.81
CA TYR A 7 -6.98 -5.34 24.83
C TYR A 7 -7.45 -6.27 23.70
N ARG A 8 -6.58 -6.63 22.75
CA ARG A 8 -6.88 -7.46 21.57
C ARG A 8 -7.72 -8.71 21.90
N PRO A 9 -7.40 -9.53 22.93
CA PRO A 9 -8.20 -10.71 23.25
C PRO A 9 -9.64 -10.42 23.72
N GLN A 10 -9.92 -9.17 24.08
CA GLN A 10 -11.21 -8.70 24.61
C GLN A 10 -12.06 -7.99 23.55
N LEU A 11 -11.48 -7.67 22.38
CA LEU A 11 -12.17 -6.95 21.33
C LEU A 11 -12.89 -7.91 20.39
N SER A 12 -14.12 -7.57 20.00
CA SER A 12 -14.83 -8.25 18.91
C SER A 12 -14.28 -7.80 17.55
N ALA A 13 -14.57 -8.56 16.50
CA ALA A 13 -14.18 -8.19 15.14
C ALA A 13 -14.72 -6.79 14.75
N LYS A 14 -15.99 -6.51 15.07
CA LYS A 14 -16.63 -5.21 14.80
C LYS A 14 -15.94 -4.05 15.49
N ASN A 15 -15.51 -4.22 16.75
CA ASN A 15 -14.79 -3.16 17.46
C ASN A 15 -13.43 -2.88 16.81
N ILE A 16 -12.75 -3.93 16.35
CA ILE A 16 -11.47 -3.79 15.65
C ILE A 16 -11.68 -3.09 14.31
N LEU A 17 -12.73 -3.42 13.56
CA LEU A 17 -13.07 -2.75 12.28
C LEU A 17 -13.40 -1.26 12.47
N VAL A 18 -14.07 -0.87 13.56
CA VAL A 18 -14.28 0.56 13.87
C VAL A 18 -12.95 1.30 14.12
N ILE A 19 -12.03 0.66 14.84
CA ILE A 19 -10.69 1.24 15.07
C ILE A 19 -9.90 1.29 13.76
N PHE A 20 -10.02 0.25 12.93
CA PHE A 20 -9.45 0.21 11.60
C PHE A 20 -9.92 1.39 10.76
N ASP A 21 -11.23 1.64 10.66
CA ASP A 21 -11.79 2.74 9.85
C ASP A 21 -11.25 4.11 10.29
N ALA A 22 -11.10 4.31 11.60
CA ALA A 22 -10.54 5.54 12.15
C ALA A 22 -9.06 5.72 11.77
N VAL A 23 -8.25 4.67 11.87
CA VAL A 23 -6.82 4.72 11.50
C VAL A 23 -6.65 4.81 9.98
N HIS A 24 -7.49 4.12 9.22
CA HIS A 24 -7.53 4.18 7.76
C HIS A 24 -7.86 5.59 7.27
N ALA A 25 -8.82 6.27 7.90
CA ALA A 25 -9.14 7.66 7.59
C ALA A 25 -7.94 8.60 7.81
N VAL A 26 -7.14 8.37 8.87
CA VAL A 26 -5.89 9.11 9.10
C VAL A 26 -4.87 8.82 8.00
N ALA A 27 -4.69 7.54 7.64
CA ALA A 27 -3.77 7.11 6.59
C ALA A 27 -4.13 7.75 5.23
N SER A 28 -5.40 7.65 4.83
CA SER A 28 -5.93 8.20 3.59
C SER A 28 -5.83 9.72 3.55
N HIS A 29 -6.08 10.40 4.66
CA HIS A 29 -5.93 11.85 4.73
C HIS A 29 -4.47 12.29 4.61
N ALA A 30 -3.56 11.60 5.29
CA ALA A 30 -2.12 11.87 5.17
C ALA A 30 -1.64 11.63 3.73
N HIS A 31 -2.06 10.53 3.10
CA HIS A 31 -1.77 10.23 1.69
C HIS A 31 -2.25 11.34 0.76
N LYS A 32 -3.52 11.79 0.90
CA LYS A 32 -4.09 12.87 0.08
C LYS A 32 -3.28 14.16 0.16
N ILE A 33 -2.80 14.53 1.35
CA ILE A 33 -1.94 15.71 1.52
C ILE A 33 -0.57 15.48 0.86
N ASN A 34 0.04 14.30 1.03
CA ASN A 34 1.34 13.99 0.42
C ASN A 34 1.28 14.01 -1.11
N SER A 35 0.19 13.53 -1.69
CA SER A 35 -0.03 13.46 -3.14
C SER A 35 -0.42 14.81 -3.76
N ASP A 36 -0.92 15.78 -2.97
CA ASP A 36 -1.23 17.13 -3.45
C ASP A 36 0.03 18.02 -3.46
N THR A 37 0.72 18.04 -4.60
CA THR A 37 1.92 18.86 -4.81
C THR A 37 1.70 20.36 -4.57
N THR A 38 0.51 20.89 -4.83
CA THR A 38 0.17 22.30 -4.64
C THR A 38 0.00 22.62 -3.15
N LEU A 39 -0.66 21.73 -2.41
CA LEU A 39 -0.79 21.87 -0.96
C LEU A 39 0.57 21.72 -0.28
N ARG A 40 1.39 20.74 -0.70
CA ARG A 40 2.75 20.54 -0.18
C ARG A 40 3.65 21.75 -0.40
N SER A 41 3.60 22.37 -1.58
CA SER A 41 4.40 23.58 -1.84
C SER A 41 3.98 24.75 -0.94
N LYS A 42 2.68 24.94 -0.72
CA LYS A 42 2.15 25.98 0.18
C LYS A 42 2.51 25.72 1.64
N LEU A 43 2.45 24.46 2.09
CA LEU A 43 2.86 24.08 3.45
C LEU A 43 4.35 24.32 3.68
N GLN A 44 5.20 24.03 2.69
CA GLN A 44 6.63 24.30 2.76
C GLN A 44 6.93 25.81 2.82
N GLU A 45 6.22 26.61 2.02
CA GLU A 45 6.31 28.07 2.07
C GLU A 45 5.92 28.59 3.45
N LEU A 46 4.76 28.18 3.98
CA LEU A 46 4.30 28.58 5.30
C LEU A 46 5.28 28.15 6.40
N GLY A 47 5.80 26.91 6.34
CA GLY A 47 6.79 26.41 7.30
C GLY A 47 8.06 27.25 7.32
N SER A 48 8.51 27.73 6.16
CA SER A 48 9.66 28.64 6.07
C SER A 48 9.40 29.99 6.74
N MET A 49 8.16 30.50 6.66
CA MET A 49 7.75 31.76 7.30
C MET A 49 7.56 31.62 8.82
N THR A 50 7.02 30.49 9.27
CA THR A 50 6.68 30.26 10.69
C THR A 50 7.79 29.56 11.48
N GLN A 51 8.88 29.17 10.82
CA GLN A 51 9.95 28.32 11.37
C GLN A 51 9.43 26.97 11.90
N MET A 52 8.27 26.51 11.42
CA MET A 52 7.71 25.21 11.78
C MET A 52 8.38 24.11 10.95
N GLN A 53 8.63 22.97 11.60
CA GLN A 53 9.10 21.78 10.90
C GLN A 53 8.01 21.23 9.97
N ASP A 54 8.44 20.63 8.87
CA ASP A 54 7.52 19.93 7.97
C ASP A 54 6.82 18.79 8.72
N PRO A 55 5.48 18.74 8.73
CA PRO A 55 4.77 17.66 9.41
C PRO A 55 5.17 16.30 8.83
N PRO A 56 5.43 15.28 9.66
CA PRO A 56 5.93 13.98 9.20
C PRO A 56 4.81 13.10 8.58
N LEU A 57 4.07 13.66 7.61
CA LEU A 57 2.88 13.04 7.02
C LEU A 57 3.18 11.75 6.29
N LEU A 58 4.34 11.65 5.62
CA LEU A 58 4.74 10.41 4.96
C LEU A 58 4.95 9.27 5.98
N ARG A 59 5.51 9.59 7.16
CA ARG A 59 5.65 8.60 8.24
C ARG A 59 4.27 8.22 8.79
N LEU A 60 3.42 9.22 9.03
CA LEU A 60 2.07 8.99 9.53
C LEU A 60 1.24 8.13 8.57
N GLU A 61 1.30 8.39 7.27
CA GLU A 61 0.69 7.59 6.21
C GLU A 61 1.15 6.13 6.30
N ASN A 62 2.47 5.91 6.23
CA ASN A 62 3.05 4.56 6.21
C ASN A 62 2.74 3.77 7.48
N GLU A 63 2.95 4.37 8.65
CA GLU A 63 2.68 3.72 9.95
C GLU A 63 1.18 3.42 10.10
N SER A 64 0.29 4.30 9.65
CA SER A 64 -1.16 4.10 9.77
C SER A 64 -1.65 2.98 8.85
N TYR A 65 -1.19 2.91 7.60
CA TYR A 65 -1.51 1.80 6.70
C TYR A 65 -0.93 0.47 7.21
N GLN A 66 0.28 0.48 7.77
CA GLN A 66 0.88 -0.71 8.38
C GLN A 66 0.06 -1.21 9.58
N ILE A 67 -0.45 -0.30 10.39
CA ILE A 67 -1.36 -0.61 11.50
C ILE A 67 -2.67 -1.21 10.97
N CYS A 68 -3.24 -0.63 9.89
CA CYS A 68 -4.44 -1.15 9.25
C CYS A 68 -4.24 -2.61 8.77
N LEU A 69 -3.14 -2.90 8.07
CA LEU A 69 -2.79 -4.27 7.67
C LEU A 69 -2.68 -5.20 8.88
N THR A 70 -2.03 -4.72 9.93
CA THR A 70 -1.86 -5.49 11.17
C THR A 70 -3.19 -5.82 11.83
N PHE A 71 -4.16 -4.89 11.85
CA PHE A 71 -5.50 -5.17 12.38
C PHE A 71 -6.20 -6.27 11.60
N VAL A 72 -6.21 -6.18 10.27
CA VAL A 72 -6.90 -7.15 9.42
C VAL A 72 -6.24 -8.53 9.49
N GLN A 73 -4.90 -8.59 9.46
CA GLN A 73 -4.16 -9.85 9.63
C GLN A 73 -4.43 -10.48 10.99
N ASN A 74 -4.50 -9.67 12.06
CA ASN A 74 -4.82 -10.18 13.39
C ASN A 74 -6.25 -10.72 13.48
N LEU A 75 -7.22 -10.13 12.78
CA LEU A 75 -8.57 -10.66 12.70
C LEU A 75 -8.59 -12.06 12.08
N VAL A 76 -7.85 -12.26 10.98
CA VAL A 76 -7.72 -13.58 10.31
C VAL A 76 -7.10 -14.62 11.25
N LEU A 77 -6.10 -14.22 12.04
CA LEU A 77 -5.40 -15.11 12.97
C LEU A 77 -6.23 -15.47 14.21
N ASP A 78 -6.88 -14.50 14.84
CA ASP A 78 -7.56 -14.72 16.13
C ASP A 78 -8.97 -15.24 15.99
N ARG A 79 -9.65 -14.88 14.88
CA ARG A 79 -11.07 -15.16 14.63
C ARG A 79 -11.95 -14.81 15.86
N PRO A 80 -11.93 -13.54 16.33
CA PRO A 80 -12.62 -13.12 17.55
C PRO A 80 -14.16 -13.17 17.40
N PRO A 81 -14.93 -12.90 18.48
CA PRO A 81 -16.39 -12.88 18.38
C PRO A 81 -16.89 -11.93 17.29
N SER A 82 -17.93 -12.34 16.57
CA SER A 82 -18.47 -11.63 15.39
C SER A 82 -17.53 -11.58 14.17
N TYR A 83 -16.52 -12.45 14.10
CA TYR A 83 -15.68 -12.61 12.91
C TYR A 83 -16.50 -13.14 11.73
N ASP A 84 -16.45 -12.41 10.62
CA ASP A 84 -16.98 -12.81 9.32
C ASP A 84 -15.79 -12.89 8.35
N GLU A 85 -15.52 -14.09 7.86
CA GLU A 85 -14.39 -14.38 6.98
C GLU A 85 -14.48 -13.60 5.66
N SER A 86 -15.68 -13.50 5.07
CA SER A 86 -15.88 -12.80 3.81
C SER A 86 -15.72 -11.30 3.97
N GLU A 87 -16.19 -10.74 5.09
CA GLU A 87 -16.02 -9.32 5.39
C GLU A 87 -14.52 -9.00 5.56
N VAL A 88 -13.82 -9.76 6.42
CA VAL A 88 -12.39 -9.53 6.70
C VAL A 88 -11.52 -9.72 5.46
N GLU A 89 -11.81 -10.71 4.62
CA GLU A 89 -11.12 -10.89 3.33
C GLU A 89 -11.31 -9.67 2.40
N SER A 90 -12.52 -9.08 2.36
CA SER A 90 -12.77 -7.86 1.58
C SER A 90 -11.90 -6.71 2.10
N TYR A 91 -11.87 -6.45 3.41
CA TYR A 91 -11.03 -5.41 4.00
C TYR A 91 -9.55 -5.62 3.66
N LEU A 92 -9.05 -6.85 3.73
CA LEU A 92 -7.66 -7.16 3.39
C LEU A 92 -7.37 -6.87 1.91
N THR A 93 -8.25 -7.36 1.04
CA THR A 93 -8.07 -7.23 -0.41
C THR A 93 -8.15 -5.78 -0.84
N ASP A 94 -9.13 -5.03 -0.34
CA ASP A 94 -9.36 -3.62 -0.67
C ASP A 94 -8.18 -2.76 -0.18
N LEU A 95 -7.69 -3.00 1.04
CA LEU A 95 -6.54 -2.31 1.59
C LEU A 95 -5.26 -2.60 0.81
N CYS A 96 -5.00 -3.88 0.48
CA CYS A 96 -3.84 -4.26 -0.31
C CYS A 96 -3.88 -3.60 -1.70
N GLN A 97 -5.05 -3.59 -2.34
CA GLN A 97 -5.22 -2.94 -3.63
C GLN A 97 -4.93 -1.43 -3.56
N GLU A 98 -5.51 -0.75 -2.57
CA GLU A 98 -5.33 0.69 -2.34
C GLU A 98 -3.84 1.04 -2.13
N VAL A 99 -3.16 0.33 -1.22
CA VAL A 99 -1.75 0.59 -0.89
C VAL A 99 -0.83 0.38 -2.10
N LEU A 100 -1.05 -0.69 -2.87
CA LEU A 100 -0.27 -0.93 -4.10
C LEU A 100 -0.53 0.16 -5.14
N GLN A 101 -1.80 0.58 -5.31
CA GLN A 101 -2.18 1.62 -6.26
C GLN A 101 -1.47 2.94 -5.97
N PHE A 102 -1.46 3.40 -4.72
CA PHE A 102 -0.78 4.65 -4.33
C PHE A 102 0.72 4.63 -4.58
N TYR A 103 1.35 3.48 -4.34
CA TYR A 103 2.78 3.31 -4.64
C TYR A 103 3.06 3.41 -6.13
N ILE A 104 2.24 2.72 -6.96
CA ILE A 104 2.36 2.75 -8.42
C ILE A 104 2.15 4.18 -8.93
N GLU A 105 1.12 4.89 -8.45
CA GLU A 105 0.86 6.28 -8.85
C GLU A 105 2.06 7.19 -8.55
N THR A 106 2.70 7.00 -7.40
CA THR A 106 3.90 7.76 -7.01
C THR A 106 5.09 7.41 -7.92
N ALA A 107 5.29 6.11 -8.19
CA ALA A 107 6.40 5.62 -9.01
C ALA A 107 6.24 5.98 -10.50
N CYS A 108 5.01 6.01 -11.00
CA CYS A 108 4.70 6.31 -12.40
C CYS A 108 4.41 7.79 -12.67
N SER A 109 4.27 8.64 -11.64
CA SER A 109 3.99 10.09 -11.74
C SER A 109 5.04 10.91 -12.52
N GLY A 110 6.15 10.31 -12.95
CA GLY A 110 7.11 10.90 -13.90
C GLY A 110 6.77 10.66 -15.39
N GLN A 111 5.87 9.73 -15.70
CA GLN A 111 5.40 9.44 -17.05
C GLN A 111 4.15 10.28 -17.34
N MET A 112 4.31 11.56 -17.66
CA MET A 112 3.17 12.37 -18.13
C MET A 112 2.64 11.80 -19.47
N PRO A 113 1.40 11.30 -19.57
CA PRO A 113 0.75 11.00 -20.84
C PRO A 113 0.01 12.24 -21.38
N GLY A 114 0.61 13.43 -21.19
CA GLY A 114 0.01 14.73 -21.49
C GLY A 114 0.47 15.36 -22.81
N SER A 115 1.46 14.80 -23.50
CA SER A 115 1.78 15.20 -24.87
C SER A 115 1.08 14.26 -25.82
N SER A 116 0.08 14.77 -26.56
CA SER A 116 -0.53 14.14 -27.71
C SER A 116 0.43 13.97 -28.91
N SER A 117 1.71 13.70 -28.64
CA SER A 117 2.73 13.37 -29.62
C SER A 117 3.10 11.91 -29.45
N THR A 118 2.93 11.17 -30.54
CA THR A 118 3.24 9.77 -30.83
C THR A 118 4.69 9.32 -30.58
N GLU A 119 5.44 10.01 -29.73
CA GLU A 119 6.84 9.70 -29.42
C GLU A 119 6.98 9.48 -27.92
N ARG A 120 6.94 8.21 -27.51
CA ARG A 120 7.52 7.83 -26.22
C ARG A 120 8.99 8.27 -26.26
N PRO A 121 9.49 9.02 -25.27
CA PRO A 121 10.92 9.29 -25.21
C PRO A 121 11.67 7.95 -25.21
N HIS A 122 12.62 7.77 -26.14
CA HIS A 122 13.42 6.54 -26.26
C HIS A 122 14.26 6.24 -25.01
N TRP A 123 14.30 7.16 -24.05
CA TRP A 123 15.07 7.07 -22.82
C TRP A 123 14.14 7.26 -21.61
N LEU A 124 14.15 6.28 -20.71
CA LEU A 124 13.51 6.39 -19.40
C LEU A 124 14.33 7.38 -18.56
N ILE A 125 13.73 8.53 -18.23
CA ILE A 125 14.34 9.49 -17.30
C ILE A 125 14.15 8.94 -15.88
N PRO A 126 15.24 8.70 -15.12
CA PRO A 126 15.13 8.22 -13.75
C PRO A 126 14.37 9.20 -12.84
N LEU A 127 13.74 8.66 -11.80
CA LEU A 127 13.07 9.45 -10.79
C LEU A 127 14.05 10.39 -10.08
N GLY A 128 13.58 11.61 -9.81
CA GLY A 128 14.30 12.56 -8.98
C GLY A 128 14.54 12.01 -7.57
N SER A 129 15.63 12.46 -6.92
CA SER A 129 16.06 11.97 -5.60
C SER A 129 14.98 12.11 -4.51
N GLY A 130 14.09 13.11 -4.61
CA GLY A 130 12.94 13.27 -3.72
C GLY A 130 11.94 12.11 -3.84
N LYS A 131 11.48 11.82 -5.07
CA LYS A 131 10.54 10.71 -5.33
C LYS A 131 11.16 9.36 -4.97
N ARG A 132 12.43 9.14 -5.30
CA ARG A 132 13.12 7.91 -4.92
C ARG A 132 13.18 7.71 -3.40
N ARG A 133 13.41 8.79 -2.64
CA ARG A 133 13.38 8.76 -1.17
C ARG A 133 11.98 8.47 -0.64
N GLU A 134 10.94 9.04 -1.24
CA GLU A 134 9.55 8.78 -0.89
C GLU A 134 9.20 7.29 -1.11
N LEU A 135 9.54 6.74 -2.27
CA LEU A 135 9.34 5.31 -2.57
C LEU A 135 10.14 4.40 -1.64
N ALA A 136 11.35 4.80 -1.24
CA ALA A 136 12.15 4.05 -0.27
C ALA A 136 11.48 4.04 1.11
N ALA A 137 10.91 5.17 1.53
CA ALA A 137 10.18 5.26 2.79
C ALA A 137 8.89 4.42 2.79
N ARG A 138 8.23 4.26 1.63
CA ARG A 138 7.06 3.38 1.46
C ARG A 138 7.42 1.89 1.32
N ALA A 139 8.69 1.54 1.07
CA ALA A 139 9.07 0.18 0.68
C ALA A 139 8.62 -0.91 1.67
N SER A 140 8.80 -0.69 2.97
CA SER A 140 8.40 -1.66 4.00
C SER A 140 6.90 -1.96 3.95
N LEU A 141 6.07 -0.93 3.76
CA LEU A 141 4.61 -1.09 3.68
C LEU A 141 4.24 -1.94 2.45
N ILE A 142 4.88 -1.70 1.31
CA ILE A 142 4.64 -2.47 0.08
C ILE A 142 5.08 -3.92 0.23
N VAL A 143 6.24 -4.17 0.84
CA VAL A 143 6.71 -5.52 1.12
C VAL A 143 5.70 -6.27 2.00
N THR A 144 5.23 -5.66 3.10
CA THR A 144 4.21 -6.31 3.95
C THR A 144 2.88 -6.51 3.23
N THR A 145 2.51 -5.60 2.32
CA THR A 145 1.31 -5.74 1.49
C THR A 145 1.42 -6.94 0.55
N LEU A 146 2.55 -7.08 -0.15
CA LEU A 146 2.80 -8.21 -1.04
C LEU A 146 2.82 -9.54 -0.26
N GLN A 147 3.44 -9.55 0.92
CA GLN A 147 3.43 -10.71 1.81
C GLN A 147 2.01 -11.07 2.29
N ALA A 148 1.17 -10.06 2.58
CA ALA A 148 -0.23 -10.28 2.95
C ALA A 148 -1.02 -10.93 1.79
N ILE A 149 -0.81 -10.47 0.55
CA ILE A 149 -1.41 -11.08 -0.64
C ILE A 149 -0.91 -12.52 -0.83
N CYS A 150 0.39 -12.75 -0.65
CA CYS A 150 0.99 -14.09 -0.75
C CYS A 150 0.46 -15.07 0.31
N SER A 151 -0.01 -14.54 1.44
CA SER A 151 -0.55 -15.33 2.56
C SER A 151 -2.05 -15.63 2.43
N LEU A 152 -2.71 -15.11 1.39
CA LEU A 152 -4.11 -15.47 1.10
C LEU A 152 -4.21 -16.96 0.76
N GLU A 153 -5.33 -17.57 1.15
CA GLU A 153 -5.64 -18.92 0.69
C GLU A 153 -5.73 -18.96 -0.84
N GLU A 154 -5.35 -20.09 -1.44
CA GLU A 154 -5.29 -20.24 -2.90
C GLU A 154 -6.61 -19.87 -3.58
N SER A 155 -7.76 -20.29 -3.01
CA SER A 155 -9.07 -19.97 -3.56
C SER A 155 -9.44 -18.48 -3.46
N SER A 156 -8.99 -17.80 -2.41
CA SER A 156 -9.21 -16.36 -2.21
C SER A 156 -8.29 -15.54 -3.12
N PHE A 157 -7.05 -15.99 -3.32
CA PHE A 157 -6.13 -15.38 -4.28
C PHE A 157 -6.65 -15.52 -5.72
N GLU A 158 -7.09 -16.71 -6.13
CA GLU A 158 -7.68 -16.96 -7.45
C GLU A 158 -8.89 -16.06 -7.73
N LYS A 159 -9.80 -15.88 -6.76
CA LYS A 159 -10.95 -14.99 -6.90
C LYS A 159 -10.55 -13.53 -7.11
N ASN A 160 -9.43 -13.10 -6.52
CA ASN A 160 -8.98 -11.71 -6.55
C ASN A 160 -7.85 -11.45 -7.57
N ILE A 161 -7.40 -12.47 -8.31
CA ILE A 161 -6.28 -12.36 -9.27
C ILE A 161 -6.52 -11.26 -10.31
N ALA A 162 -7.76 -11.10 -10.79
CA ALA A 162 -8.12 -10.10 -11.79
C ALA A 162 -7.93 -8.66 -11.26
N ARG A 163 -8.05 -8.46 -9.95
CA ARG A 163 -7.84 -7.17 -9.27
C ARG A 163 -6.35 -6.92 -9.02
N PHE A 164 -5.62 -7.95 -8.59
CA PHE A 164 -4.20 -7.79 -8.24
C PHE A 164 -3.26 -7.81 -9.44
N PHE A 165 -3.52 -8.64 -10.45
CA PHE A 165 -2.57 -8.85 -11.55
C PHE A 165 -2.18 -7.57 -12.30
N PRO A 166 -3.10 -6.63 -12.63
CA PRO A 166 -2.71 -5.36 -13.24
C PRO A 166 -1.76 -4.52 -12.36
N LEU A 167 -1.96 -4.54 -11.04
CA LEU A 167 -1.10 -3.83 -10.09
C LEU A 167 0.27 -4.49 -9.99
N LEU A 168 0.31 -5.82 -9.85
CA LEU A 168 1.55 -6.59 -9.82
C LEU A 168 2.38 -6.40 -11.10
N SER A 169 1.70 -6.39 -12.27
CA SER A 169 2.35 -6.11 -13.56
C SER A 169 2.89 -4.68 -13.62
N SER A 170 2.15 -3.70 -13.11
CA SER A 170 2.59 -2.30 -13.05
C SER A 170 3.81 -2.15 -12.14
N LEU A 171 3.86 -2.86 -11.01
CA LEU A 171 5.01 -2.87 -10.10
C LEU A 171 6.30 -3.34 -10.78
N ILE A 172 6.24 -4.34 -11.67
CA ILE A 172 7.43 -4.79 -12.44
C ILE A 172 8.03 -3.62 -13.24
N SER A 173 7.18 -2.73 -13.75
CA SER A 173 7.59 -1.62 -14.61
C SER A 173 7.95 -0.35 -13.84
N CYS A 174 7.77 -0.33 -12.52
CA CYS A 174 8.06 0.83 -11.69
C CYS A 174 9.55 0.95 -11.40
N GLU A 175 10.07 2.18 -11.32
CA GLU A 175 11.31 2.43 -10.59
C GLU A 175 11.02 2.36 -9.08
N HIS A 176 11.85 1.66 -8.32
CA HIS A 176 11.69 1.49 -6.88
C HIS A 176 12.74 2.27 -6.09
N GLY A 177 12.36 2.71 -4.89
CA GLY A 177 13.30 3.30 -3.93
C GLY A 177 14.17 2.27 -3.20
N SER A 178 13.75 1.00 -3.17
CA SER A 178 14.43 -0.12 -2.51
C SER A 178 14.28 -1.40 -3.35
N ASN A 179 15.29 -2.26 -3.33
CA ASN A 179 15.27 -3.56 -4.00
C ASN A 179 14.34 -4.57 -3.29
N GLU A 180 13.98 -4.33 -2.03
CA GLU A 180 13.14 -5.22 -1.23
C GLU A 180 11.77 -5.44 -1.87
N VAL A 181 11.22 -4.39 -2.52
CA VAL A 181 9.94 -4.49 -3.24
C VAL A 181 10.03 -5.47 -4.41
N GLN A 182 11.13 -5.44 -5.17
CA GLN A 182 11.34 -6.35 -6.29
C GLN A 182 11.52 -7.80 -5.81
N ILE A 183 12.23 -8.00 -4.70
CA ILE A 183 12.41 -9.33 -4.10
C ILE A 183 11.06 -9.90 -3.65
N ALA A 184 10.28 -9.12 -2.88
CA ALA A 184 8.95 -9.54 -2.43
C ALA A 184 7.98 -9.80 -3.59
N LEU A 185 8.06 -9.00 -4.66
CA LEU A 185 7.27 -9.22 -5.87
C LEU A 185 7.65 -10.54 -6.58
N SER A 186 8.95 -10.83 -6.69
CA SER A 186 9.44 -12.09 -7.26
C SER A 186 8.98 -13.31 -6.45
N GLU A 187 8.99 -13.21 -5.12
CA GLU A 187 8.49 -14.25 -4.23
C GLU A 187 6.99 -14.48 -4.44
N LEU A 188 6.19 -13.41 -4.50
CA LEU A 188 4.75 -13.47 -4.76
C LEU A 188 4.45 -14.16 -6.10
N PHE A 189 5.15 -13.79 -7.17
CA PHE A 189 4.95 -14.45 -8.47
C PHE A 189 5.27 -15.95 -8.42
N SER A 190 6.33 -16.32 -7.70
CA SER A 190 6.78 -17.71 -7.59
C SER A 190 5.80 -18.54 -6.76
N LEU A 191 5.29 -17.99 -5.66
CA LEU A 191 4.49 -18.71 -4.67
C LEU A 191 2.99 -18.71 -4.98
N SER A 192 2.46 -17.61 -5.53
CA SER A 192 1.00 -17.43 -5.69
C SER A 192 0.56 -17.45 -7.15
N VAL A 193 1.27 -16.77 -8.05
CA VAL A 193 0.84 -16.68 -9.47
C VAL A 193 1.23 -17.93 -10.26
N GLY A 194 2.44 -18.45 -10.06
CA GLY A 194 2.95 -19.64 -10.75
C GLY A 194 2.00 -20.85 -10.63
N PRO A 195 1.56 -21.25 -9.43
CA PRO A 195 0.64 -22.37 -9.26
C PRO A 195 -0.70 -22.22 -10.00
N VAL A 196 -1.29 -21.01 -9.96
CA VAL A 196 -2.58 -20.73 -10.63
C VAL A 196 -2.45 -20.87 -12.15
N LEU A 197 -1.35 -20.36 -12.74
CA LEU A 197 -1.11 -20.45 -14.18
C LEU A 197 -0.79 -21.89 -14.63
N LEU A 198 0.00 -22.63 -13.84
CA LEU A 198 0.42 -23.99 -14.20
C LEU A 198 -0.70 -25.03 -14.08
N ARG A 199 -1.74 -24.78 -13.29
CA ARG A 199 -2.94 -25.64 -13.21
C ARG A 199 -3.94 -25.41 -14.35
N SER A 200 -3.81 -24.29 -15.06
CA SER A 200 -4.70 -23.93 -16.18
C SER A 200 -4.23 -24.47 -17.53
N CYS A 201 -3.09 -25.18 -17.56
CA CYS A 201 -2.47 -25.81 -18.72
C CYS A 201 -2.63 -27.33 -18.66
#